data_AF-A0A7R9DIU7-F1
#
_entry.id   AF-A0A7R9DIU7-F1
#
_cell.length_a   1.000
_cell.length_b   1.000
_cell.length_c   1.000
_cell.angle_alpha   90.00
_cell.angle_beta   90.00
_cell.angle_gamma   90.00
#
_symmetry.space_group_name_H-M   'P 1'
#
loop_
_entity.id
_entity.type
_entity.pdbx_description
1 polymer ?
#
loop_
_entity_poly.entity_id
_entity_poly.type
_entity_poly.pdbx_seq_one_letter_code
_entity_poly.pdbx_strand_id
1 'polypeptide(L)'
;MARGMDVVSVLDSNTERLYFQVNKEICEGFSREYDSDLRERVMGMFGIEAAGIHVEALGLPLSASEYHAAAKQRYRDVFPSARPMPGKDRTGFL
;
A
#
# COMPACT_ATOMS: atom_id res chain seq x y z
N MET A 1 20.35 11.91 -8.65
CA MET A 1 20.33 10.70 -7.80
C MET A 1 19.01 10.70 -7.06
N ALA A 2 18.10 9.78 -7.40
CA ALA A 2 16.78 9.73 -6.78
C ALA A 2 16.92 9.29 -5.32
N ARG A 3 16.69 10.21 -4.38
CA ARG A 3 16.46 9.86 -2.97
C ARG A 3 15.07 9.25 -2.91
N GLY A 4 15.03 7.92 -3.04
CA GLY A 4 13.81 7.13 -2.88
C GLY A 4 13.33 7.21 -1.44
N MET A 5 12.17 7.84 -1.26
CA MET A 5 11.27 7.67 -0.12
C MET A 5 11.89 7.99 1.25
N ASP A 6 12.32 9.24 1.40
CA ASP A 6 12.64 9.83 2.70
C ASP A 6 11.33 10.09 3.50
N VAL A 7 11.36 9.60 4.73
CA VAL A 7 10.57 9.96 5.91
C VAL A 7 9.05 9.73 5.90
N VAL A 8 8.67 8.74 6.70
CA VAL A 8 7.38 8.64 7.40
C VAL A 8 7.10 9.97 8.12
N SER A 9 6.34 10.84 7.48
CA SER A 9 5.71 11.99 8.12
C SER A 9 4.29 12.00 7.65
N VAL A 10 3.42 11.31 8.41
CA VAL A 10 1.98 11.19 8.22
C VAL A 10 1.62 10.98 6.75
N LEU A 11 1.53 9.71 6.33
CA LEU A 11 0.90 9.35 5.07
C LEU A 11 -0.36 10.22 4.95
N ASP A 12 -0.34 11.11 3.95
CA ASP A 12 -1.52 11.84 3.53
C ASP A 12 -2.66 10.82 3.56
N SER A 13 -3.71 10.99 4.37
CA SER A 13 -4.66 9.88 4.67
C SER A 13 -5.23 9.23 3.41
N ASN A 14 -5.10 9.89 2.26
CA ASN A 14 -5.39 9.35 0.96
C ASN A 14 -4.43 8.24 0.46
N THR A 15 -3.12 8.33 0.67
CA THR A 15 -2.17 7.30 0.21
C THR A 15 -2.22 6.03 1.06
N GLU A 16 -2.42 6.15 2.38
CA GLU A 16 -2.65 4.99 3.24
C GLU A 16 -3.92 4.21 2.83
N ARG A 17 -5.00 4.92 2.46
CA ARG A 17 -6.22 4.31 1.93
C ARG A 17 -5.98 3.55 0.64
N LEU A 18 -5.15 4.08 -0.26
CA LEU A 18 -4.82 3.40 -1.52
C LEU A 18 -3.99 2.13 -1.29
N TYR A 19 -3.05 2.16 -0.33
CA TYR A 19 -2.34 0.95 0.09
C TYR A 19 -3.32 -0.10 0.62
N PHE A 20 -4.22 0.28 1.52
CA PHE A 20 -5.23 -0.62 2.05
C PHE A 20 -6.14 -1.21 0.96
N GLN A 21 -6.66 -0.36 0.07
CA GLN A 21 -7.53 -0.77 -1.03
C GLN A 21 -6.86 -1.81 -1.93
N VAL A 22 -5.63 -1.55 -2.38
CA VAL A 22 -4.92 -2.48 -3.28
C VAL A 22 -4.63 -3.82 -2.60
N ASN A 23 -4.20 -3.83 -1.33
CA ASN A 23 -3.97 -5.09 -0.63
C ASN A 23 -5.27 -5.88 -0.44
N LYS A 24 -6.37 -5.20 -0.11
CA LYS A 24 -7.69 -5.80 -0.03
C LYS A 24 -8.12 -6.43 -1.36
N GLU A 25 -8.02 -5.70 -2.47
CA GLU A 25 -8.36 -6.20 -3.82
C GLU A 25 -7.55 -7.44 -4.20
N ILE A 26 -6.25 -7.48 -3.89
CA ILE A 26 -5.41 -8.65 -4.18
C ILE A 26 -5.88 -9.86 -3.36
N CYS A 27 -6.15 -9.68 -2.06
CA CYS A 27 -6.57 -10.76 -1.17
C CYS A 27 -7.96 -11.31 -1.54
N GLU A 28 -8.90 -10.43 -1.89
CA GLU A 28 -10.23 -10.80 -2.39
C GLU A 28 -10.15 -11.63 -3.68
N GLY A 29 -9.16 -11.36 -4.54
CA GLY A 29 -8.85 -12.19 -5.71
C GLY A 29 -8.52 -13.65 -5.39
N PHE A 30 -8.10 -13.95 -4.16
CA PHE A 30 -7.84 -15.30 -3.64
C PHE A 30 -8.94 -15.80 -2.69
N SER A 31 -10.11 -15.13 -2.65
CA SER A 31 -11.17 -15.41 -1.68
C SER A 31 -10.68 -15.36 -0.22
N ARG A 32 -9.73 -14.46 0.07
CA ARG A 32 -9.21 -14.20 1.42
C ARG A 32 -9.65 -12.84 1.90
N GLU A 33 -10.09 -12.77 3.16
CA GLU A 33 -10.49 -11.52 3.79
C GLU A 33 -9.26 -10.77 4.30
N TYR A 34 -9.17 -9.49 3.96
CA TYR A 34 -8.19 -8.56 4.52
C TYR A 34 -8.87 -7.75 5.64
N ASP A 35 -8.61 -8.12 6.89
CA ASP A 35 -9.27 -7.54 8.06
C ASP A 35 -8.42 -6.47 8.76
N SER A 36 -8.98 -5.85 9.80
CA SER A 36 -8.32 -4.81 10.60
C SER A 36 -7.09 -5.31 11.35
N ASP A 37 -7.09 -6.54 11.86
CA ASP A 37 -5.98 -7.13 12.61
C ASP A 37 -4.77 -7.32 11.69
N LEU A 38 -5.00 -7.84 10.48
CA LEU A 38 -3.95 -7.94 9.48
C LEU A 38 -3.41 -6.58 9.05
N ARG A 39 -4.28 -5.56 8.93
CA ARG A 39 -3.86 -4.17 8.65
C ARG A 39 -2.93 -3.65 9.75
N GLU A 40 -3.31 -3.79 11.01
CA GLU A 40 -2.52 -3.32 12.15
C GLU A 40 -1.16 -4.02 12.22
N ARG A 41 -1.11 -5.32 11.92
CA ARG A 41 0.13 -6.11 11.89
C ARG A 41 1.15 -5.61 10.87
N VAL A 42 0.70 -5.03 9.77
CA VAL A 42 1.60 -4.53 8.70
C VAL A 42 1.85 -3.02 8.74
N MET A 43 1.25 -2.31 9.70
CA MET A 43 1.49 -0.88 9.88
C MET A 43 2.98 -0.60 10.11
N GLY A 44 3.53 0.37 9.38
CA GLY A 44 4.95 0.73 9.46
C GLY A 44 5.90 -0.22 8.73
N MET A 45 5.40 -1.32 8.16
CA MET A 45 6.16 -2.23 7.31
C MET A 45 5.92 -1.89 5.83
N PHE A 46 6.92 -2.15 4.99
CA PHE A 46 6.86 -1.80 3.57
C PHE A 46 7.51 -2.88 2.70
N GLY A 47 7.20 -2.82 1.41
CA GLY A 47 7.94 -3.62 0.42
C GLY A 47 7.63 -5.11 0.50
N ILE A 48 8.69 -5.92 0.42
CA ILE A 48 8.61 -7.39 0.43
C ILE A 48 8.28 -7.93 1.83
N GLU A 49 8.66 -7.22 2.90
CA GLU A 49 8.40 -7.64 4.28
C GLU A 49 6.89 -7.67 4.58
N ALA A 50 6.19 -6.57 4.29
CA ALA A 50 4.73 -6.52 4.40
C ALA A 50 4.03 -7.56 3.50
N ALA A 51 4.55 -7.77 2.28
CA ALA A 51 4.02 -8.78 1.36
C ALA A 51 4.16 -10.21 1.92
N GLY A 52 5.26 -10.52 2.62
CA GLY A 52 5.46 -11.80 3.28
C GLY A 52 4.40 -12.06 4.34
N ILE A 53 4.06 -11.04 5.16
CA ILE A 53 3.01 -11.17 6.18
C ILE A 53 1.65 -11.41 5.55
N HIS A 54 1.32 -10.74 4.44
CA HIS A 54 0.05 -10.99 3.73
C HIS A 54 -0.05 -12.41 3.19
N VAL A 55 1.02 -12.90 2.54
CA VAL A 55 1.07 -14.26 2.01
C VAL A 55 0.95 -15.29 3.13
N GLU A 56 1.70 -15.11 4.21
CA GLU A 56 1.72 -16.05 5.34
C GLU A 56 0.39 -16.05 6.09
N ALA A 57 -0.09 -14.87 6.51
CA ALA A 57 -1.29 -14.75 7.33
C ALA A 57 -2.56 -15.25 6.60
N LEU A 58 -2.62 -15.07 5.28
CA LEU A 58 -3.78 -15.45 4.48
C LEU A 58 -3.60 -16.78 3.73
N GLY A 59 -2.44 -17.43 3.87
CA GLY A 59 -2.13 -18.67 3.15
C GLY A 59 -2.35 -18.51 1.64
N LEU A 60 -1.79 -17.44 1.06
CA LEU A 60 -1.91 -17.16 -0.37
C LEU A 60 -0.99 -18.10 -1.16
N PRO A 61 -1.42 -18.60 -2.33
CA PRO A 61 -0.59 -19.44 -3.20
C PRO A 61 0.38 -18.58 -4.05
N LEU A 62 1.09 -17.66 -3.40
CA LEU A 62 2.05 -16.74 -4.02
C LEU A 62 3.31 -16.67 -3.15
N SER A 63 4.45 -16.36 -3.75
CA SER A 63 5.60 -15.87 -3.00
C SER A 63 5.40 -14.40 -2.59
N ALA A 64 6.12 -13.95 -1.55
CA ALA A 64 6.15 -12.54 -1.15
C ALA A 64 6.58 -11.61 -2.30
N SER A 65 7.47 -12.08 -3.18
CA SER A 65 7.94 -11.32 -4.35
C SER A 65 6.83 -11.15 -5.39
N GLU A 66 6.09 -12.22 -5.72
CA GLU A 66 4.96 -12.16 -6.67
C GLU A 66 3.85 -11.26 -6.15
N TYR A 67 3.50 -11.38 -4.86
CA TYR A 67 2.54 -10.48 -4.21
C TYR A 67 3.02 -9.02 -4.29
N HIS A 68 4.27 -8.76 -3.94
CA HIS A 68 4.83 -7.42 -3.96
C HIS A 68 4.88 -6.81 -5.37
N ALA A 69 5.13 -7.63 -6.40
CA ALA A 69 5.10 -7.21 -7.80
C ALA A 69 3.68 -6.86 -8.24
N ALA A 70 2.69 -7.70 -7.94
CA ALA A 70 1.28 -7.44 -8.23
C ALA A 70 0.78 -6.16 -7.55
N ALA A 71 1.12 -5.97 -6.27
CA ALA A 71 0.80 -4.76 -5.52
C ALA A 71 1.44 -3.51 -6.16
N LYS A 72 2.73 -3.57 -6.52
CA LYS A 72 3.41 -2.45 -7.21
C LYS A 72 2.78 -2.08 -8.54
N GLN A 73 2.32 -3.06 -9.30
CA GLN A 73 1.60 -2.79 -10.54
C GLN A 73 0.31 -2.02 -10.25
N ARG A 74 -0.51 -2.51 -9.32
CA ARG A 74 -1.76 -1.82 -8.95
C ARG A 74 -1.55 -0.45 -8.34
N TYR A 75 -0.50 -0.24 -7.53
CA TYR A 75 -0.16 1.08 -7.04
C TYR A 75 0.04 2.08 -8.20
N ARG A 76 0.74 1.69 -9.27
CA ARG A 76 0.92 2.59 -10.43
C ARG A 76 -0.40 3.00 -11.08
N ASP A 77 -1.41 2.14 -11.02
CA ASP A 77 -2.73 2.41 -11.60
C ASP A 77 -3.59 3.30 -10.70
N VAL A 78 -3.54 3.11 -9.38
CA VAL A 78 -4.42 3.82 -8.43
C VAL A 78 -3.82 5.13 -7.91
N PHE A 79 -2.51 5.27 -7.81
CA PHE A 79 -1.86 6.48 -7.28
C PHE A 79 -2.14 7.76 -8.09
N PRO A 80 -2.25 7.73 -9.43
CA PRO A 80 -2.67 8.90 -10.20
C PRO A 80 -4.08 9.41 -9.83
N SER A 81 -4.93 8.57 -9.24
CA SER A 81 -6.26 8.96 -8.75
C SER A 81 -6.25 9.59 -7.35
N ALA A 82 -5.08 9.62 -6.68
CA ALA A 82 -4.92 10.20 -5.35
C ALA A 82 -5.20 11.71 -5.39
N ARG A 83 -6.38 12.12 -4.94
CA ARG A 83 -6.67 13.54 -4.68
C ARG A 83 -5.80 14.04 -3.52
N PRO A 84 -5.17 15.23 -3.62
CA PRO A 84 -4.53 15.83 -2.46
C PRO A 84 -5.59 16.08 -1.36
N MET A 85 -5.21 15.85 -0.09
CA MET A 85 -6.09 16.19 1.02
C MET A 85 -6.47 17.69 0.98
N PRO A 86 -7.72 18.05 1.30
CA PRO A 86 -8.12 19.45 1.41
C PRO A 86 -7.21 20.16 2.43
N GLY A 87 -6.44 21.16 1.98
CA GLY A 87 -5.48 21.88 2.82
C GLY A 87 -4.00 21.65 2.47
N LYS A 88 -3.69 20.81 1.47
CA LYS A 88 -2.34 20.72 0.86
C LYS A 88 -2.20 21.47 -0.46
N ASP A 89 -3.21 22.22 -0.83
CA ASP A 89 -3.27 23.11 -1.98
C ASP A 89 -2.87 24.52 -1.54
N ARG A 90 -1.56 24.72 -1.28
CA ARG A 90 -0.82 25.99 -1.46
C ARG A 90 0.65 25.87 -1.05
N THR A 91 1.50 25.59 -2.02
CA THR A 91 2.81 26.26 -2.09
C THR A 91 2.96 26.74 -3.52
N GLY A 92 2.68 28.03 -3.72
CA GLY A 92 3.05 28.71 -4.95
C GLY A 92 4.58 28.67 -5.07
N PHE A 93 5.05 28.19 -6.22
CA PHE A 93 6.41 28.51 -6.65
C PHE A 93 6.41 29.99 -7.05
N LEU A 94 6.95 30.84 -6.17
CA LEU A 94 7.66 32.06 -6.51
C LEU A 94 9.11 31.86 -6.08
#